data_AF-A0A926X484-F1
#
_entry.id   AF-A0A926X484-F1
#
_cell.length_a   1.000
_cell.length_b   1.000
_cell.length_c   1.000
_cell.angle_alpha   90.00
_cell.angle_beta   90.00
_cell.angle_gamma   90.00
#
_symmetry.space_group_name_H-M   'P 1'
#
loop_
_entity.id
_entity.type
_entity.pdbx_description
1 polymer ?
#
loop_
_entity_poly.entity_id
_entity_poly.type
_entity_poly.pdbx_seq_one_letter_code
_entity_poly.pdbx_strand_id
1 'polypeptide(L)'
;MSKHILFVCKSCHYSSEERPNNQPADGTRLLEQLNTLSTKPSDAFEIQPISCLWTCDRPCTVAFSAPHKPTYLLTNLPTDETASALLQFGKRYLDSSTGDIPWKQFPELLQSASVAKIPAADHSSNE
;
A
#
# COMPACT_ATOMS: atom_id res chain seq x y z
N MET A 1 -12.17 -16.95 5.13
CA MET A 1 -10.95 -16.14 5.33
C MET A 1 -11.31 -14.70 5.04
N SER A 2 -10.97 -13.76 5.92
CA SER A 2 -11.21 -12.33 5.64
C SER A 2 -10.31 -11.87 4.49
N LYS A 3 -10.86 -11.10 3.56
CA LYS A 3 -10.13 -10.64 2.38
C LYS A 3 -9.24 -9.45 2.75
N HIS A 4 -7.93 -9.63 2.74
CA HIS A 4 -6.95 -8.53 2.88
C HIS A 4 -6.50 -8.09 1.50
N ILE A 5 -6.57 -6.79 1.22
CA ILE A 5 -6.28 -6.22 -0.09
C ILE A 5 -5.23 -5.13 0.03
N LEU A 6 -4.22 -5.17 -0.83
CA LEU A 6 -3.33 -4.07 -1.13
C LEU A 6 -3.78 -3.41 -2.44
N PHE A 7 -4.44 -2.26 -2.33
CA PHE A 7 -4.79 -1.44 -3.48
C PHE A 7 -3.57 -0.64 -3.96
N VAL A 8 -3.25 -0.73 -5.24
CA VAL A 8 -2.15 0.02 -5.86
C VAL A 8 -2.72 0.99 -6.89
N CYS A 9 -2.46 2.29 -6.70
CA CYS A 9 -2.85 3.31 -7.67
C CYS A 9 -1.97 3.20 -8.91
N LYS A 10 -2.48 2.58 -9.98
CA LYS A 10 -1.67 2.29 -11.18
C LYS A 10 -1.33 3.54 -12.01
N SER A 11 -2.06 4.64 -11.82
CA SER A 11 -1.82 5.90 -12.54
C SER A 11 -0.85 6.84 -11.82
N CYS A 12 -0.37 6.49 -10.61
CA CYS A 12 0.58 7.31 -9.86
C CYS A 12 1.83 7.63 -10.69
N HIS A 13 2.34 8.84 -10.49
CA HIS A 13 3.49 9.35 -11.19
C HIS A 13 4.20 10.41 -10.36
N TYR A 14 5.52 10.31 -10.18
CA TYR A 14 6.31 11.39 -9.60
C TYR A 14 6.33 12.57 -10.56
N SER A 15 6.09 13.79 -10.07
CA SER A 15 6.08 14.98 -10.91
C SER A 15 7.49 15.27 -11.46
N SER A 16 7.87 14.62 -12.56
CA SER A 16 8.96 15.05 -13.42
C SER A 16 8.35 15.64 -14.68
N GLU A 17 8.70 16.88 -15.00
CA GLU A 17 8.10 17.67 -16.08
C GLU A 17 8.22 17.06 -17.49
N GLU A 18 8.95 15.96 -17.68
CA GLU A 18 8.99 15.25 -18.96
C GLU A 18 8.90 13.75 -18.76
N ARG A 19 7.80 13.17 -19.26
CA ARG A 19 7.67 11.72 -19.43
C ARG A 19 8.29 11.32 -20.77
N PRO A 20 9.17 10.32 -20.81
CA PRO A 20 9.39 9.59 -22.04
C PRO A 20 8.06 8.92 -22.44
N ASN A 21 7.56 9.18 -23.65
CA ASN A 21 6.25 8.69 -24.15
C ASN A 21 6.06 7.15 -24.07
N ASN A 22 7.10 6.40 -23.77
CA ASN A 22 7.12 4.93 -23.76
C ASN A 22 7.37 4.31 -22.37
N GLN A 23 7.38 5.09 -21.28
CA GLN A 23 7.57 4.53 -19.95
C GLN A 23 6.25 4.30 -19.21
N PRO A 24 6.07 3.13 -18.54
CA PRO A 24 4.89 2.89 -17.72
C PRO A 24 4.85 3.88 -16.56
N ALA A 25 3.64 4.16 -16.06
CA ALA A 25 3.46 4.98 -14.86
C ALA A 25 4.19 4.35 -13.66
N ASP A 26 4.64 5.17 -12.70
CA ASP A 26 5.37 4.67 -11.53
C ASP A 26 4.51 3.75 -10.67
N GLY A 27 3.19 3.99 -10.63
CA GLY A 27 2.23 3.06 -10.04
C GLY A 27 2.18 1.69 -10.74
N THR A 28 2.29 1.67 -12.08
CA THR A 28 2.37 0.42 -12.86
C THR A 28 3.67 -0.32 -12.58
N ARG A 29 4.80 0.39 -12.51
CA ARG A 29 6.11 -0.20 -12.14
C ARG A 29 6.07 -0.83 -10.76
N LEU A 30 5.51 -0.12 -9.78
CA LEU A 30 5.35 -0.63 -8.43
C LEU A 30 4.49 -1.91 -8.40
N LEU A 31 3.40 -1.93 -9.15
CA LEU A 31 2.54 -3.10 -9.28
C LEU A 31 3.30 -4.31 -9.86
N GLU A 32 4.10 -4.11 -10.91
CA GLU A 32 4.93 -5.17 -11.52
C GLU A 32 5.98 -5.73 -10.53
N GLN A 33 6.64 -4.85 -9.78
CA GLN A 33 7.58 -5.24 -8.74
C GLN A 33 6.90 -6.05 -7.63
N LEU A 34 5.75 -5.60 -7.14
CA LEU A 34 4.96 -6.31 -6.13
C LEU A 34 4.57 -7.71 -6.60
N ASN A 35 4.09 -7.83 -7.84
CA ASN A 35 3.70 -9.12 -8.42
C ASN A 35 4.88 -10.06 -8.63
N THR A 36 6.05 -9.53 -8.99
CA THR A 36 7.27 -10.32 -9.18
C THR A 36 7.80 -10.86 -7.84
N LEU A 37 7.75 -10.05 -6.78
CA LEU A 37 8.22 -10.42 -5.46
C LEU A 37 7.21 -11.30 -4.68
N SER A 38 5.92 -11.17 -4.98
CA SER A 38 4.86 -11.97 -4.37
C SER A 38 4.81 -13.39 -4.97
N THR A 39 5.66 -14.28 -4.45
CA THR A 39 5.88 -15.63 -5.00
C THR A 39 4.91 -16.71 -4.53
N LYS A 40 3.98 -16.44 -3.58
CA LYS A 40 3.05 -17.45 -3.04
C LYS A 40 1.62 -16.93 -2.82
N PRO A 41 0.57 -17.61 -3.36
CA PRO A 41 -0.81 -17.13 -3.25
C PRO A 41 -1.56 -17.48 -1.94
N SER A 42 -1.17 -18.52 -1.19
CA SER A 42 -2.09 -19.15 -0.23
C SER A 42 -2.33 -18.37 1.07
N ASP A 43 -1.40 -17.49 1.44
CA ASP A 43 -1.42 -16.75 2.72
C ASP A 43 -0.98 -15.29 2.54
N ALA A 44 -1.20 -14.73 1.35
CA ALA A 44 -0.86 -13.34 1.02
C ALA A 44 -2.12 -12.51 0.81
N PHE A 45 -2.05 -11.21 1.09
CA PHE A 45 -3.08 -10.25 0.71
C PHE A 45 -3.18 -10.17 -0.83
N GLU A 46 -4.39 -9.94 -1.32
CA GLU A 46 -4.64 -9.72 -2.75
C GLU A 46 -4.05 -8.37 -3.18
N ILE A 47 -3.17 -8.37 -4.17
CA ILE A 47 -2.68 -7.12 -4.78
C ILE A 47 -3.66 -6.71 -5.87
N GLN A 48 -4.40 -5.64 -5.63
CA GLN A 48 -5.45 -5.17 -6.55
C GLN A 48 -5.08 -3.82 -7.16
N PRO A 49 -4.91 -3.72 -8.50
CA PRO A 49 -4.73 -2.43 -9.13
C PRO A 49 -6.04 -1.61 -9.13
N ILE A 50 -5.93 -0.31 -8.85
CA ILE A 50 -7.02 0.65 -9.00
C ILE A 50 -6.58 1.82 -9.90
N SER A 51 -7.54 2.49 -10.53
CA SER A 51 -7.27 3.59 -11.46
C SER A 51 -6.63 4.79 -10.75
N CYS A 52 -7.16 5.25 -9.61
CA CYS A 52 -6.68 6.44 -8.91
C CYS A 52 -7.07 6.41 -7.42
N LEU A 53 -6.21 6.95 -6.55
CA LEU A 53 -6.47 7.19 -5.12
C LEU A 53 -6.42 8.69 -4.77
N TRP A 54 -6.49 9.58 -5.76
CA TRP A 54 -6.62 11.05 -5.58
C TRP A 54 -5.55 11.72 -4.71
N THR A 55 -4.32 11.21 -4.79
CA THR A 55 -3.15 11.65 -3.99
C THR A 55 -1.98 11.97 -4.92
N CYS A 56 -2.27 12.55 -6.08
CA CYS A 56 -1.29 12.78 -7.14
C CYS A 56 -0.19 13.77 -6.76
N ASP A 57 -0.40 14.61 -5.73
CA ASP A 57 0.61 15.50 -5.15
C ASP A 57 1.63 14.74 -4.27
N ARG A 58 1.33 13.49 -3.91
CA ARG A 58 2.15 12.63 -3.04
C ARG A 58 2.27 11.20 -3.61
N PRO A 59 2.84 11.02 -4.82
CA PRO A 59 3.06 9.72 -5.41
C PRO A 59 4.24 8.98 -4.73
N CYS A 60 4.37 7.67 -4.84
CA CYS A 60 3.32 6.70 -5.20
C CYS A 60 2.38 6.44 -4.02
N THR A 61 1.18 5.92 -4.31
CA THR A 61 0.14 5.67 -3.30
C THR A 61 -0.38 4.24 -3.32
N VAL A 62 -0.53 3.66 -2.13
CA VAL A 62 -1.21 2.38 -1.92
C VAL A 62 -2.15 2.43 -0.71
N ALA A 63 -3.10 1.50 -0.64
CA ALA A 63 -3.95 1.32 0.52
C ALA A 63 -4.04 -0.15 0.95
N PHE A 64 -3.77 -0.44 2.23
CA PHE A 64 -4.07 -1.73 2.84
C PHE A 64 -5.46 -1.69 3.45
N SER A 65 -6.32 -2.64 3.10
CA SER A 65 -7.69 -2.71 3.61
C SER A 65 -8.11 -4.14 3.90
N ALA A 66 -8.89 -4.33 4.95
CA ALA A 66 -9.53 -5.59 5.29
C ALA A 66 -10.76 -5.35 6.17
N PRO A 67 -11.75 -6.27 6.18
CA PRO A 67 -12.87 -6.20 7.12
C PRO A 67 -12.39 -6.13 8.57
N HIS A 68 -13.07 -5.33 9.40
CA HIS A 68 -12.81 -5.16 10.83
C HIS A 68 -11.43 -4.57 11.20
N LYS A 69 -10.60 -4.19 10.22
CA LYS A 69 -9.26 -3.62 10.41
C LYS A 69 -9.19 -2.19 9.85
N PRO A 70 -8.36 -1.31 10.44
CA PRO A 70 -8.18 0.02 9.90
C PRO A 70 -7.54 -0.05 8.50
N THR A 71 -7.99 0.84 7.61
CA THR A 71 -7.35 1.02 6.31
C THR A 71 -6.14 1.93 6.47
N TYR A 72 -4.97 1.51 5.97
CA TYR A 72 -3.78 2.36 5.90
C TYR A 72 -3.62 2.88 4.48
N LEU A 73 -3.75 4.18 4.30
CA LEU A 73 -3.36 4.87 3.08
C LEU A 73 -1.93 5.37 3.24
N LEU A 74 -1.02 4.86 2.40
CA LEU A 74 0.38 5.28 2.36
C LEU A 74 0.60 6.07 1.08
N THR A 75 1.13 7.29 1.23
CA THR A 75 1.41 8.23 0.15
C THR A 75 2.84 8.74 0.28
N ASN A 76 3.36 9.41 -0.75
CA ASN A 76 4.75 9.86 -0.81
C ASN A 76 5.72 8.70 -0.55
N LEU A 77 5.41 7.54 -1.14
CA LEU A 77 6.28 6.39 -1.04
C LEU A 77 7.63 6.71 -1.71
N PRO A 78 8.76 6.18 -1.23
CA PRO A 78 10.01 6.25 -1.98
C PRO A 78 9.94 5.36 -3.23
N THR A 79 10.85 5.54 -4.18
CA THR A 79 10.91 4.72 -5.41
C THR A 79 11.61 3.38 -5.18
N ASP A 80 12.67 3.39 -4.39
CA ASP A 80 13.59 2.26 -4.28
C ASP A 80 13.13 1.33 -3.17
N GLU A 81 13.13 0.01 -3.43
CA GLU A 81 12.78 -1.05 -2.47
C GLU A 81 11.36 -1.01 -1.86
N THR A 82 10.52 -0.07 -2.30
CA THR A 82 9.16 0.11 -1.78
C THR A 82 8.32 -1.15 -1.86
N ALA A 83 8.40 -1.91 -2.95
CA ALA A 83 7.64 -3.15 -3.08
C ALA A 83 7.96 -4.14 -1.94
N SER A 84 9.24 -4.37 -1.65
CA SER A 84 9.68 -5.26 -0.56
C SER A 84 9.20 -4.78 0.80
N ALA A 85 9.28 -3.47 1.07
CA ALA A 85 8.82 -2.89 2.33
C ALA A 85 7.29 -2.99 2.48
N LEU A 86 6.53 -2.74 1.41
CA LEU A 86 5.07 -2.92 1.39
C LEU A 86 4.69 -4.38 1.65
N LEU A 87 5.41 -5.35 1.09
CA LEU A 87 5.15 -6.76 1.37
C LEU A 87 5.40 -7.12 2.85
N GLN A 88 6.47 -6.59 3.44
CA GLN A 88 6.76 -6.76 4.87
C GLN A 88 5.67 -6.13 5.75
N PHE A 89 5.22 -4.91 5.41
CA PHE A 89 4.11 -4.27 6.12
C PHE A 89 2.82 -5.08 5.98
N GLY A 90 2.48 -5.49 4.76
CA GLY A 90 1.29 -6.28 4.47
C GLY A 90 1.26 -7.60 5.24
N LYS A 91 2.41 -8.25 5.44
CA LYS A 91 2.52 -9.44 6.30
C LYS A 91 2.17 -9.13 7.75
N ARG A 92 2.72 -8.06 8.33
CA ARG A 92 2.38 -7.63 9.70
C ARG A 92 0.89 -7.30 9.83
N TYR A 93 0.34 -6.62 8.82
CA TYR A 93 -1.08 -6.29 8.75
C TYR A 93 -1.98 -7.53 8.64
N LEU A 94 -1.56 -8.55 7.90
CA LEU A 94 -2.24 -9.84 7.82
C LEU A 94 -2.23 -10.56 9.17
N ASP A 95 -1.04 -10.69 9.78
CA ASP A 95 -0.79 -11.43 11.03
C ASP A 95 -1.44 -10.77 12.26
N SER A 96 -1.64 -9.45 12.25
CA SER A 96 -2.29 -8.71 13.34
C SER A 96 -3.80 -8.95 13.36
N SER A 97 -4.38 -9.45 14.46
CA SER A 97 -5.83 -9.67 14.56
C SER A 97 -6.65 -8.38 14.43
N THR A 98 -6.16 -7.26 14.98
CA THR A 98 -6.82 -5.95 14.94
C THR A 98 -6.45 -5.13 13.71
N GLY A 99 -5.34 -5.46 13.04
CA GLY A 99 -4.75 -4.63 11.99
C GLY A 99 -4.11 -3.34 12.52
N ASP A 100 -4.06 -3.13 13.84
CA ASP A 100 -3.33 -2.00 14.40
C ASP A 100 -1.84 -2.30 14.39
N ILE A 101 -1.07 -1.52 13.63
CA ILE A 101 0.37 -1.68 13.47
C ILE A 101 1.02 -0.46 14.10
N PRO A 102 1.73 -0.61 15.25
CA PRO A 102 2.45 0.49 15.86
C PRO A 102 3.47 1.07 14.88
N TRP A 103 3.63 2.39 14.88
CA TRP A 103 4.57 3.10 13.99
C TRP A 103 5.99 2.51 14.02
N LYS A 104 6.49 2.13 15.21
CA LYS A 104 7.80 1.50 15.40
C LYS A 104 7.98 0.16 14.67
N GLN A 105 6.88 -0.49 14.28
CA GLN A 105 6.89 -1.76 13.55
C GLN A 105 6.79 -1.57 12.03
N PHE A 106 6.61 -0.34 11.55
CA PHE A 106 6.69 -0.06 10.13
C PHE A 106 8.12 -0.35 9.64
N PRO A 107 8.27 -0.99 8.47
CA PRO A 107 9.55 -1.04 7.78
C PRO A 107 10.17 0.36 7.68
N GLU A 108 11.48 0.49 7.92
CA GLU A 108 12.18 1.77 8.01
C GLU A 108 11.92 2.67 6.80
N LEU A 109 11.95 2.09 5.60
CA LEU A 109 11.65 2.78 4.35
C LEU A 109 10.23 3.40 4.31
N LEU A 110 9.25 2.79 4.97
CA LEU A 110 7.88 3.32 5.02
C LEU A 110 7.67 4.36 6.12
N GLN A 111 8.65 4.55 7.02
CA GLN A 111 8.56 5.59 8.05
C GLN A 111 8.75 7.00 7.47
N SER A 112 9.30 7.14 6.26
CA SER A 112 9.32 8.42 5.54
C SER A 112 8.03 8.69 4.74
N ALA A 113 7.15 7.70 4.62
CA ALA A 113 5.88 7.85 3.91
C ALA A 113 4.89 8.67 4.73
N SER A 114 4.00 9.39 4.05
CA SER A 114 2.84 10.02 4.68
C SER A 114 1.73 9.00 4.87
N VAL A 115 1.18 8.90 6.08
CA VAL A 115 0.25 7.83 6.46
C VAL A 115 -1.06 8.39 6.99
N ALA A 116 -2.17 7.85 6.50
CA ALA A 116 -3.47 7.98 7.13
C ALA A 116 -3.98 6.60 7.57
N LYS A 117 -4.38 6.48 8.85
CA LYS A 117 -5.04 5.31 9.42
C LYS A 117 -6.53 5.63 9.53
N ILE A 118 -7.34 4.98 8.71
CA ILE A 118 -8.79 5.20 8.62
C ILE A 118 -9.47 4.05 9.38
N PRO A 119 -10.33 4.32 10.38
CA PRO A 119 -11.05 3.28 11.10
C PRO A 119 -11.89 2.40 10.16
N ALA A 120 -12.10 1.13 10.54
CA ALA A 120 -13.06 0.27 9.84
C ALA A 120 -14.47 0.87 9.97
N ALA A 121 -15.32 0.69 8.94
CA ALA A 121 -16.68 1.27 8.96
C ALA A 121 -17.57 0.69 10.07
N ASP A 122 -17.29 -0.55 10.47
CA ASP A 122 -17.94 -1.27 11.54
C ASP A 122 -17.23 -1.14 12.90
N HIS A 123 -16.24 -0.24 12.99
CA HIS A 123 -15.53 0.05 14.22
C HIS A 123 -16.50 0.58 15.29
N SER A 124 -16.89 -0.27 16.24
CA SER A 124 -17.60 0.17 17.44
C SER A 124 -16.63 0.97 18.31
N SER A 125 -16.86 2.29 18.42
CA SER A 125 -16.19 3.15 19.39
C SER A 125 -16.60 2.74 20.80
N ASN A 126 -15.86 1.80 21.40
CA ASN A 126 -15.82 1.61 22.85
C ASN A 126 -14.48 2.14 23.34
N GLU A 127 -14.35 3.47 23.36
CA GLU A 127 -13.43 4.19 24.23
C GLU A 127 -14.23 5.21 25.03
#